data_AF-A0A5K1JZB4-F1
#
_entry.id   AF-A0A5K1JZB4-F1
#
_cell.length_a   1.000
_cell.length_b   1.000
_cell.length_c   1.000
_cell.angle_alpha   90.00
_cell.angle_beta   90.00
_cell.angle_gamma   90.00
#
_symmetry.space_group_name_H-M   'P 1'
#
loop_
_entity.id
_entity.type
_entity.pdbx_description
1 polymer ?
#
loop_
_entity_poly.entity_id
_entity_poly.type
_entity_poly.pdbx_seq_one_letter_code
_entity_poly.pdbx_strand_id
1 'polypeptide(L)'
;MPLALPFEVIERVIDHYSDSVATLYSFTLTCRDLNPRSTIVLLRRVSFKNRKQIFSFCDVLAAKPHLRHAVRVIAVPVTEFSPHPLLRLLNNLTEIEFKPPAASPKSSSQSRSSRRSVIHPSVSTYCRVSANHIQSLALRRLTLYSFSALSGLLLSFPKIKTLFCLHFKVEKDSEDWEPVGRILSQRMQLETLTVQVDDNSISLRPLELLGEAAKHTVQWLRLNLDFIVPVDRSVDNLVGVLPSPSWVHLTTLVIRFPLQVIEQIAGIVSHIDRPPKLKKIVIEFRIATLKDMVQFLHSEPSLIKRPELETALLQFSQPHIRFSLIPSLNDRSEDFWRDHLTEYFPALRTRNGASLKAKHSLEKFGHDSRITTAIAISADSRWAATGSDDDTIIIWDLSDGSISQEWFVQTPTNGTAAGVAGGLADPHPRRHLTSLCFSPDSLYLMSTGLAPGVTVWNICRSDTPYKVASLGDDNGVVQRFMWSPDGDSILAKFSNLNGIMCKWEASTLRQLGAHRTGHGVLQVLSPNGRWLLQVTGVSRV
;
A
#
# COMPACT_ATOMS: atom_id res chain seq x y z
N MET A 1 13.94 -38.72 -27.83
CA MET A 1 14.44 -37.37 -27.52
C MET A 1 13.76 -36.92 -26.24
N PRO A 2 14.48 -36.47 -25.20
CA PRO A 2 13.79 -35.90 -24.05
C PRO A 2 13.06 -34.64 -24.53
N LEU A 3 11.77 -34.52 -24.24
CA LEU A 3 10.98 -33.32 -24.54
C LEU A 3 11.56 -32.17 -23.72
N ALA A 4 12.47 -31.41 -24.31
CA ALA A 4 12.94 -30.16 -23.74
C ALA A 4 11.77 -29.16 -23.78
N LEU A 5 11.44 -28.57 -22.64
CA LEU A 5 10.44 -27.50 -22.60
C LEU A 5 10.86 -26.34 -23.52
N PRO A 6 9.92 -25.72 -24.28
CA PRO A 6 10.20 -24.51 -25.04
C PRO A 6 10.74 -23.40 -24.13
N PHE A 7 11.69 -22.62 -24.64
CA PHE A 7 12.36 -21.57 -23.86
C PHE A 7 11.38 -20.53 -23.33
N GLU A 8 10.33 -20.21 -24.07
CA GLU A 8 9.28 -19.26 -23.71
C GLU A 8 8.49 -19.73 -22.48
N VAL A 9 8.28 -21.05 -22.35
CA VAL A 9 7.61 -21.64 -21.19
C VAL A 9 8.52 -21.56 -19.97
N ILE A 10 9.82 -21.85 -20.16
CA ILE A 10 10.82 -21.76 -19.09
C ILE A 10 10.91 -20.32 -18.55
N GLU A 11 11.01 -19.32 -19.43
CA GLU A 11 11.06 -17.90 -19.02
C GLU A 11 9.79 -17.49 -18.28
N ARG A 12 8.60 -17.81 -18.82
CA ARG A 12 7.33 -17.44 -18.16
C ARG A 12 7.18 -18.07 -16.78
N VAL A 13 7.51 -19.35 -16.63
CA VAL A 13 7.45 -20.03 -15.32
C VAL A 13 8.42 -19.38 -14.34
N ILE A 14 9.65 -19.09 -14.77
CA ILE A 14 10.66 -18.53 -13.88
C ILE A 14 10.38 -17.07 -13.53
N ASP A 15 9.91 -16.26 -14.48
CA ASP A 15 9.52 -14.88 -14.25
C ASP A 15 8.36 -14.80 -13.26
N HIS A 16 7.37 -15.69 -13.41
CA HIS A 16 6.23 -15.78 -12.50
C HIS A 16 6.64 -16.10 -11.05
N TYR A 17 7.69 -16.90 -10.87
CA TYR A 17 8.20 -17.28 -9.54
C TYR A 17 9.51 -16.59 -9.14
N SER A 18 9.90 -15.52 -9.85
CA SER A 18 11.20 -14.87 -9.68
C SER A 18 11.42 -14.31 -8.27
N ASP A 19 10.34 -13.93 -7.58
CA ASP A 19 10.35 -13.43 -6.20
C ASP A 19 10.38 -14.55 -5.12
N SER A 20 10.06 -15.81 -5.48
CA SER A 20 10.02 -16.93 -4.54
C SER A 20 11.31 -17.76 -4.58
N VAL A 21 12.24 -17.43 -3.68
CA VAL A 21 13.52 -18.15 -3.53
C VAL A 21 13.32 -19.65 -3.27
N ALA A 22 12.30 -20.00 -2.47
CA ALA A 22 12.01 -21.41 -2.13
C ALA A 22 11.55 -22.20 -3.36
N THR A 23 10.66 -21.62 -4.17
CA THR A 23 10.14 -22.27 -5.38
C THR A 23 11.24 -22.43 -6.43
N LEU A 24 12.05 -21.39 -6.64
CA LEU A 24 13.20 -21.45 -7.55
C LEU A 24 14.22 -22.51 -7.11
N TYR A 25 14.41 -22.68 -5.80
CA TYR A 25 15.28 -23.75 -5.27
C TYR A 25 14.69 -25.14 -5.53
N SER A 26 13.38 -25.32 -5.36
CA SER A 26 12.72 -26.57 -5.74
C SER A 26 12.88 -26.87 -7.23
N PHE A 27 12.80 -25.88 -8.11
CA PHE A 27 13.01 -26.07 -9.55
C PHE A 27 14.42 -26.53 -9.90
N THR A 28 15.45 -25.98 -9.24
CA THR A 28 16.84 -26.42 -9.50
C THR A 28 17.10 -27.86 -9.07
N LEU A 29 16.39 -28.36 -8.05
CA LEU A 29 16.51 -29.73 -7.56
C LEU A 29 15.65 -30.75 -8.33
N THR A 30 14.49 -30.34 -8.83
CA THR A 30 13.48 -31.27 -9.39
C THR A 30 13.45 -31.33 -10.91
N CYS A 31 13.81 -30.25 -11.61
CA CYS A 31 13.66 -30.16 -13.07
C CYS A 31 14.98 -29.78 -13.76
N ARG A 32 15.48 -30.67 -14.62
CA ARG A 32 16.74 -30.45 -15.37
C ARG A 32 16.64 -29.27 -16.35
N ASP A 33 15.49 -29.08 -16.98
CA ASP A 33 15.29 -28.04 -18.00
C ASP A 33 15.17 -26.64 -17.37
N LEU A 34 14.56 -26.52 -16.17
CA LEU A 34 14.44 -25.26 -15.45
C LEU A 34 15.72 -24.86 -14.70
N ASN A 35 16.57 -25.84 -14.36
CA ASN A 35 17.75 -25.65 -13.51
C ASN A 35 18.69 -24.50 -13.97
N PRO A 36 19.13 -24.42 -15.24
CA PRO A 36 20.09 -23.39 -15.65
C PRO A 36 19.56 -21.98 -15.40
N ARG A 37 18.31 -21.72 -15.75
CA ARG A 37 17.70 -20.40 -15.66
C ARG A 37 17.27 -20.06 -14.23
N SER A 38 16.71 -21.01 -13.48
CA SER A 38 16.42 -20.82 -12.05
C SER A 38 17.68 -20.54 -11.24
N THR A 39 18.80 -21.20 -11.57
CA THR A 39 20.10 -20.95 -10.93
C THR A 39 20.62 -19.54 -11.21
N ILE A 40 20.48 -19.03 -12.45
CA ILE A 40 20.88 -17.65 -12.78
C ILE A 40 20.05 -16.63 -12.01
N VAL A 41 18.73 -16.82 -11.91
CA VAL A 41 17.85 -15.91 -11.15
C VAL A 41 18.18 -15.94 -9.66
N LEU A 42 18.42 -17.12 -9.08
CA LEU A 42 18.85 -17.26 -7.69
C LEU A 42 20.21 -16.59 -7.41
N LEU A 43 21.15 -16.71 -8.34
CA LEU A 43 22.49 -16.11 -8.20
C LEU A 43 22.51 -14.60 -8.47
N ARG A 44 21.46 -14.04 -9.07
CA ARG A 44 21.37 -12.59 -9.34
C ARG A 44 21.53 -11.77 -8.07
N ARG A 45 20.90 -12.21 -6.98
CA ARG A 45 20.99 -11.57 -5.65
C ARG A 45 21.39 -12.59 -4.59
N VAL A 46 22.62 -12.48 -4.10
CA VAL A 46 23.17 -13.40 -3.08
C VAL A 46 23.20 -12.72 -1.72
N SER A 47 22.71 -13.41 -0.68
CA SER A 47 22.64 -12.85 0.68
C SER A 47 23.49 -13.66 1.66
N PHE A 48 24.45 -13.01 2.31
CA PHE A 48 25.37 -13.62 3.26
C PHE A 48 24.95 -13.33 4.70
N LYS A 49 25.07 -14.30 5.61
CA LYS A 49 24.81 -14.12 7.05
C LYS A 49 26.08 -13.89 7.85
N ASN A 50 27.20 -14.48 7.41
CA ASN A 50 28.47 -14.41 8.10
C ASN A 50 29.64 -14.46 7.10
N ARG A 51 30.85 -14.14 7.57
CA ARG A 51 32.07 -14.14 6.77
C ARG A 51 32.43 -15.51 6.19
N LYS A 52 32.13 -16.61 6.90
CA LYS A 52 32.39 -17.98 6.40
C LYS A 52 31.65 -18.27 5.10
N GLN A 53 30.37 -17.88 5.01
CA GLN A 53 29.59 -18.04 3.79
C GLN A 53 30.16 -17.26 2.60
N ILE A 54 30.78 -16.09 2.84
CA ILE A 54 31.43 -15.31 1.79
C ILE A 54 32.60 -16.09 1.21
N PHE A 55 33.48 -16.65 2.04
CA PHE A 55 34.62 -17.44 1.58
C PHE A 55 34.20 -18.74 0.89
N SER A 56 33.28 -19.51 1.47
CA SER A 56 32.76 -20.73 0.82
C SER A 56 32.12 -20.42 -0.54
N PHE A 57 31.45 -19.27 -0.67
CA PHE A 57 30.92 -18.83 -1.95
C PHE A 57 32.02 -18.44 -2.95
N CYS A 58 33.09 -17.81 -2.49
CA CYS A 58 34.26 -17.53 -3.32
C CYS A 58 34.91 -18.82 -3.84
N ASP A 59 34.99 -19.87 -3.02
CA ASP A 59 35.50 -21.18 -3.43
C ASP A 59 34.63 -21.81 -4.54
N VAL A 60 33.30 -21.69 -4.41
CA VAL A 60 32.36 -22.14 -5.45
C VAL A 60 32.53 -21.35 -6.75
N LEU A 61 32.70 -20.02 -6.68
CA LEU A 61 32.96 -19.18 -7.85
C LEU A 61 34.35 -19.41 -8.47
N ALA A 62 35.32 -19.84 -7.67
CA ALA A 62 36.62 -20.29 -8.16
C ALA A 62 36.46 -21.58 -8.96
N ALA A 63 35.70 -22.56 -8.44
CA ALA A 63 35.42 -23.83 -9.11
C ALA A 63 34.51 -23.69 -10.34
N LYS A 64 33.59 -22.72 -10.36
CA LYS A 64 32.62 -22.48 -11.45
C LYS A 64 32.68 -21.03 -11.97
N PRO A 65 33.66 -20.67 -12.81
CA PRO A 65 33.87 -19.29 -13.25
C PRO A 65 32.70 -18.67 -14.03
N HIS A 66 31.92 -19.48 -14.77
CA HIS A 66 30.78 -19.01 -15.56
C HIS A 66 29.67 -18.36 -14.70
N LEU A 67 29.56 -18.72 -13.42
CA LEU A 67 28.57 -18.17 -12.50
C LEU A 67 28.89 -16.75 -12.02
N ARG A 68 30.13 -16.29 -12.17
CA ARG A 68 30.59 -14.97 -11.72
C ARG A 68 29.81 -13.82 -12.39
N HIS A 69 29.37 -14.04 -13.63
CA HIS A 69 28.64 -13.03 -14.40
C HIS A 69 27.17 -12.88 -14.00
N ALA A 70 26.60 -13.91 -13.34
CA ALA A 70 25.20 -13.92 -12.94
C ALA A 70 24.94 -13.02 -11.72
N VAL A 71 25.94 -12.88 -10.83
CA VAL A 71 25.80 -12.11 -9.58
C VAL A 71 25.81 -10.61 -9.87
N ARG A 72 24.70 -9.94 -9.56
CA ARG A 72 24.52 -8.50 -9.74
C ARG A 72 24.39 -7.75 -8.42
N VAL A 73 23.82 -8.40 -7.42
CA VAL A 73 23.54 -7.82 -6.10
C VAL A 73 24.09 -8.73 -5.00
N ILE A 74 24.80 -8.15 -4.03
CA ILE A 74 25.17 -8.85 -2.80
C ILE A 74 24.55 -8.18 -1.58
N ALA A 75 24.02 -8.97 -0.66
CA ALA A 75 23.46 -8.48 0.60
C ALA A 75 24.24 -9.03 1.79
N VAL A 76 24.93 -8.17 2.55
CA VAL A 76 25.91 -8.56 3.56
C VAL A 76 25.84 -7.67 4.81
N PRO A 77 26.02 -8.19 6.03
CA PRO A 77 26.19 -7.34 7.20
C PRO A 77 27.48 -6.53 7.10
N VAL A 78 27.43 -5.23 7.42
CA VAL A 78 28.60 -4.32 7.33
C VAL A 78 29.81 -4.86 8.07
N THR A 79 29.60 -5.44 9.25
CA THR A 79 30.66 -5.99 10.12
C THR A 79 31.30 -7.25 9.57
N GLU A 80 30.58 -8.01 8.74
CA GLU A 80 31.05 -9.27 8.14
C GLU A 80 31.61 -9.06 6.74
N PHE A 81 31.49 -7.85 6.19
CA PHE A 81 31.87 -7.54 4.82
C PHE A 81 33.38 -7.68 4.63
N SER A 82 33.75 -8.60 3.73
CA SER A 82 35.13 -8.86 3.34
C SER A 82 35.25 -8.67 1.84
N PRO A 83 35.76 -7.52 1.35
CA PRO A 83 35.77 -7.22 -0.07
C PRO A 83 36.78 -8.07 -0.85
N HIS A 84 37.83 -8.59 -0.20
CA HIS A 84 38.74 -9.56 -0.80
C HIS A 84 38.39 -10.98 -0.32
N PRO A 85 38.30 -11.98 -1.21
CA PRO A 85 38.48 -11.93 -2.67
C PRO A 85 37.20 -11.57 -3.44
N LEU A 86 36.10 -11.28 -2.74
CA LEU A 86 34.75 -11.17 -3.30
C LEU A 86 34.64 -10.20 -4.49
N LEU A 87 35.11 -8.96 -4.34
CA LEU A 87 35.02 -7.93 -5.40
C LEU A 87 35.92 -8.23 -6.60
N ARG A 88 37.01 -8.98 -6.40
CA ARG A 88 37.90 -9.43 -7.48
C ARG A 88 37.28 -10.54 -8.33
N LEU A 89 36.43 -11.37 -7.73
CA LEU A 89 35.75 -12.46 -8.44
C LEU A 89 34.45 -12.00 -9.11
N LEU A 90 33.83 -10.91 -8.64
CA LEU A 90 32.52 -10.42 -9.06
C LEU A 90 32.62 -9.15 -9.91
N ASN A 91 33.04 -9.31 -11.16
CA ASN A 91 33.27 -8.19 -12.09
C ASN A 91 31.96 -7.51 -12.57
N ASN A 92 30.82 -8.21 -12.47
CA ASN A 92 29.51 -7.75 -12.91
C ASN A 92 28.64 -7.19 -11.78
N LEU A 93 29.19 -7.10 -10.57
CA LEU A 93 28.48 -6.61 -9.39
C LEU A 93 28.13 -5.12 -9.57
N THR A 94 26.84 -4.81 -9.55
CA THR A 94 26.35 -3.44 -9.73
C THR A 94 25.84 -2.84 -8.43
N GLU A 95 25.40 -3.66 -7.48
CA GLU A 95 24.77 -3.23 -6.24
C GLU A 95 25.30 -3.97 -5.00
N ILE A 96 25.54 -3.22 -3.93
CA ILE A 96 25.79 -3.76 -2.58
C ILE A 96 24.68 -3.32 -1.65
N GLU A 97 24.08 -4.28 -0.94
CA GLU A 97 23.14 -4.05 0.14
C GLU A 97 23.77 -4.41 1.49
N PHE A 98 23.95 -3.40 2.33
CA PHE A 98 24.32 -3.58 3.72
C PHE A 98 23.07 -3.77 4.56
N LYS A 99 22.95 -4.94 5.19
CA LYS A 99 21.78 -5.36 5.98
C LYS A 99 22.13 -5.50 7.47
N PRO A 100 21.16 -5.52 8.39
CA PRO A 100 21.46 -5.70 9.81
C PRO A 100 22.06 -7.09 10.08
N PRO A 101 22.89 -7.23 11.12
CA PRO A 101 23.37 -8.55 11.55
C PRO A 101 22.17 -9.44 11.91
N ALA A 102 22.26 -10.74 11.60
CA ALA A 102 21.18 -11.67 11.91
C ALA A 102 20.89 -11.67 13.42
N ALA A 103 19.64 -11.37 13.81
CA ALA A 103 19.23 -11.39 15.21
C ALA A 103 19.40 -12.80 15.77
N SER A 104 20.13 -12.95 16.87
CA SER A 104 20.16 -14.19 17.63
C SER A 104 18.78 -14.40 18.29
N PRO A 105 18.19 -15.60 18.25
CA PRO A 105 16.86 -15.88 18.80
C PRO A 105 16.76 -15.80 20.35
N LYS A 106 17.82 -15.36 21.04
CA LYS A 106 17.89 -15.26 22.49
C LYS A 106 18.33 -13.86 22.93
N SER A 107 17.43 -12.89 22.86
CA SER A 107 17.45 -11.73 23.77
C SER A 107 16.09 -11.03 23.72
N SER A 108 15.18 -11.53 24.56
CA SER A 108 14.01 -10.78 25.02
C SER A 108 14.47 -9.53 25.78
N SER A 109 13.74 -8.43 25.58
CA SER A 109 13.60 -7.25 26.45
C SER A 109 14.88 -6.69 27.12
N GLN A 110 15.22 -5.45 26.75
CA GLN A 110 16.20 -4.57 27.43
C GLN A 110 17.68 -4.91 27.23
N SER A 111 18.17 -4.75 25.99
CA SER A 111 19.55 -4.32 25.66
C SER A 111 19.71 -4.36 24.14
N ARG A 112 19.15 -3.38 23.42
CA ARG A 112 19.56 -3.11 22.03
C ARG A 112 20.91 -2.39 22.07
N SER A 113 21.97 -3.07 22.50
CA SER A 113 23.32 -2.65 22.11
C SER A 113 23.47 -2.99 20.64
N SER A 114 23.07 -2.05 19.79
CA SER A 114 23.32 -2.12 18.35
C SER A 114 24.82 -2.34 18.17
N ARG A 115 25.24 -3.53 17.69
CA ARG A 115 26.65 -3.79 17.42
C ARG A 115 27.13 -2.72 16.44
N ARG A 116 28.14 -1.95 16.88
CA ARG A 116 28.72 -0.82 16.14
C ARG A 116 29.11 -1.27 14.74
N SER A 117 28.50 -0.67 13.71
CA SER A 117 28.79 -0.98 12.32
C SER A 117 29.98 -0.13 11.85
N VAL A 118 31.20 -0.53 12.22
CA VAL A 118 32.43 0.16 11.79
C VAL A 118 33.07 -0.61 10.66
N ILE A 119 33.27 0.06 9.53
CA ILE A 119 34.12 -0.45 8.44
C ILE A 119 35.55 -0.03 8.76
N HIS A 120 36.46 -0.99 8.78
CA HIS A 120 37.87 -0.70 9.01
C HIS A 120 38.45 0.13 7.84
N PRO A 121 39.31 1.14 8.08
CA PRO A 121 39.85 2.01 7.03
C PRO A 121 40.51 1.27 5.84
N SER A 122 41.13 0.11 6.09
CA SER A 122 41.71 -0.73 5.03
C SER A 122 40.66 -1.33 4.07
N VAL A 123 39.48 -1.66 4.58
CA VAL A 123 38.35 -2.14 3.77
C VAL A 123 37.82 -1.01 2.88
N SER A 124 37.73 0.21 3.44
CA SER A 124 37.35 1.41 2.70
C SER A 124 38.33 1.71 1.55
N THR A 125 39.64 1.69 1.82
CA THR A 125 40.66 1.94 0.78
C THR A 125 40.63 0.89 -0.31
N TYR A 126 40.48 -0.39 0.05
CA TYR A 126 40.37 -1.45 -0.95
C TYR A 126 39.12 -1.29 -1.83
N CYS A 127 37.98 -0.92 -1.24
CA CYS A 127 36.76 -0.65 -2.00
C CYS A 127 36.94 0.52 -2.96
N ARG A 128 37.64 1.60 -2.57
CA ARG A 128 37.90 2.74 -3.47
C ARG A 128 38.60 2.33 -4.77
N VAL A 129 39.50 1.34 -4.70
CA VAL A 129 40.24 0.86 -5.86
C VAL A 129 39.45 -0.21 -6.62
N SER A 130 38.82 -1.14 -5.91
CA SER A 130 38.30 -2.39 -6.48
C SER A 130 36.79 -2.36 -6.75
N ALA A 131 36.05 -1.37 -6.23
CA ALA A 131 34.58 -1.27 -6.34
C ALA A 131 34.14 -0.22 -7.37
N ASN A 132 34.98 0.11 -8.35
CA ASN A 132 34.72 1.16 -9.35
C ASN A 132 33.55 0.87 -10.30
N HIS A 133 33.08 -0.37 -10.37
CA HIS A 133 31.94 -0.82 -11.18
C HIS A 133 30.60 -0.74 -10.44
N ILE A 134 30.62 -0.47 -9.13
CA ILE A 134 29.42 -0.45 -8.30
C ILE A 134 28.71 0.89 -8.46
N GLN A 135 27.47 0.83 -8.94
CA GLN A 135 26.65 2.01 -9.24
C GLN A 135 25.54 2.23 -8.21
N SER A 136 25.16 1.18 -7.47
CA SER A 136 24.10 1.26 -6.46
C SER A 136 24.58 0.78 -5.10
N LEU A 137 24.20 1.52 -4.05
CA LEU A 137 24.48 1.17 -2.67
C LEU A 137 23.19 1.28 -1.85
N ALA A 138 22.86 0.22 -1.12
CA ALA A 138 21.72 0.19 -0.21
C ALA A 138 22.20 -0.01 1.23
N LEU A 139 21.86 0.93 2.10
CA LEU A 139 22.10 0.91 3.54
C LEU A 139 20.78 0.61 4.23
N ARG A 140 20.61 -0.59 4.80
CA ARG A 140 19.36 -1.03 5.46
C ARG A 140 19.56 -1.31 6.94
N ARG A 141 18.81 -0.62 7.81
CA ARG A 141 18.80 -0.84 9.27
C ARG A 141 20.20 -0.79 9.89
N LEU A 142 20.97 0.25 9.55
CA LEU A 142 22.34 0.44 10.01
C LEU A 142 22.44 1.52 11.09
N THR A 143 23.27 1.24 12.10
CA THR A 143 23.64 2.19 13.15
C THR A 143 25.12 2.53 13.03
N LEU A 144 25.42 3.76 12.65
CA LEU A 144 26.78 4.29 12.51
C LEU A 144 27.12 5.16 13.72
N TYR A 145 28.40 5.19 14.09
CA TYR A 145 28.84 5.96 15.25
C TYR A 145 28.85 7.47 14.98
N SER A 146 29.32 7.92 13.81
CA SER A 146 29.53 9.32 13.48
C SER A 146 29.20 9.64 12.02
N PHE A 147 29.02 10.94 11.69
CA PHE A 147 28.88 11.41 10.31
C PHE A 147 30.14 11.15 9.47
N SER A 148 31.32 11.16 10.11
CA SER A 148 32.59 10.79 9.47
C SER A 148 32.66 9.31 9.06
N ALA A 149 32.04 8.41 9.84
CA ALA A 149 31.96 7.00 9.46
C ALA A 149 31.03 6.81 8.24
N LEU A 150 29.91 7.54 8.19
CA LEU A 150 29.01 7.54 7.03
C LEU A 150 29.70 8.08 5.78
N SER A 151 30.39 9.23 5.87
CA SER A 151 31.09 9.79 4.73
C SER A 151 32.24 8.92 4.27
N GLY A 152 33.01 8.32 5.19
CA GLY A 152 34.04 7.35 4.87
C GLY A 152 33.49 6.15 4.09
N LEU A 153 32.33 5.63 4.50
CA LEU A 153 31.62 4.55 3.80
C LEU A 153 31.17 4.98 2.41
N LEU A 154 30.48 6.12 2.27
CA LEU A 154 30.00 6.60 0.97
C LEU A 154 31.15 6.89 0.00
N LEU A 155 32.21 7.56 0.48
CA LEU A 155 33.43 7.84 -0.29
C LEU A 155 34.25 6.57 -0.62
N SER A 156 33.92 5.41 -0.03
CA SER A 156 34.55 4.14 -0.41
C SER A 156 34.13 3.66 -1.80
N PHE A 157 33.06 4.24 -2.35
CA PHE A 157 32.45 3.82 -3.60
C PHE A 157 32.29 5.04 -4.52
N PRO A 158 33.33 5.37 -5.31
CA PRO A 158 33.42 6.67 -5.99
C PRO A 158 32.45 6.84 -7.17
N LYS A 159 31.91 5.75 -7.75
CA LYS A 159 31.02 5.79 -8.92
C LYS A 159 29.55 5.47 -8.61
N ILE A 160 29.12 5.62 -7.35
CA ILE A 160 27.72 5.45 -6.99
C ILE A 160 26.87 6.51 -7.68
N LYS A 161 25.82 6.05 -8.35
CA LYS A 161 24.74 6.86 -8.93
C LYS A 161 23.45 6.74 -8.12
N THR A 162 23.20 5.59 -7.50
CA THR A 162 21.95 5.31 -6.78
C THR A 162 22.24 4.97 -5.33
N LEU A 163 21.70 5.76 -4.40
CA LEU A 163 21.84 5.53 -2.97
C LEU A 163 20.48 5.28 -2.32
N PHE A 164 20.34 4.14 -1.63
CA PHE A 164 19.19 3.82 -0.80
C PHE A 164 19.59 3.82 0.68
N CYS A 165 19.05 4.74 1.47
CA CYS A 165 19.25 4.81 2.91
C CYS A 165 17.94 4.47 3.60
N LEU A 166 17.73 3.19 3.92
CA LEU A 166 16.50 2.69 4.51
C LEU A 166 16.71 2.40 6.01
N HIS A 167 16.11 3.21 6.88
CA HIS A 167 16.21 3.06 8.33
C HIS A 167 17.67 3.12 8.80
N PHE A 168 18.27 4.30 8.84
CA PHE A 168 19.65 4.46 9.34
C PHE A 168 19.69 5.44 10.50
N LYS A 169 20.62 5.20 11.43
CA LYS A 169 20.81 6.01 12.64
C LYS A 169 22.28 6.34 12.82
N VAL A 170 22.56 7.57 13.23
CA VAL A 170 23.89 8.01 13.68
C VAL A 170 23.83 8.18 15.20
N GLU A 171 24.78 7.62 15.95
CA GLU A 171 24.76 7.66 17.43
C GLU A 171 25.29 8.99 17.99
N LYS A 172 26.36 9.52 17.39
CA LYS A 172 26.99 10.79 17.79
C LYS A 172 26.47 11.94 16.92
N ASP A 173 25.22 12.32 17.14
CA ASP A 173 24.55 13.42 16.41
C ASP A 173 25.05 14.83 16.80
N SER A 174 25.93 14.95 17.80
CA SER A 174 26.46 16.22 18.28
C SER A 174 27.59 16.82 17.42
N GLU A 175 28.10 16.09 16.43
CA GLU A 175 29.15 16.59 15.53
C GLU A 175 28.57 17.47 14.41
N ASP A 176 29.31 18.51 14.01
CA ASP A 176 28.95 19.35 12.88
C ASP A 176 28.99 18.55 11.58
N TRP A 177 27.82 18.37 10.97
CA TRP A 177 27.69 17.59 9.74
C TRP A 177 28.03 18.41 8.48
N GLU A 178 27.94 19.75 8.53
CA GLU A 178 28.09 20.60 7.34
C GLU A 178 29.43 20.44 6.59
N PRO A 179 30.61 20.41 7.26
CA PRO A 179 31.88 20.23 6.56
C PRO A 179 31.93 18.89 5.82
N VAL A 180 31.36 17.86 6.44
CA VAL A 180 31.24 16.51 5.86
C VAL A 180 30.30 16.53 4.65
N GLY A 181 29.18 17.24 4.74
CA GLY A 181 28.22 17.42 3.65
C GLY A 181 28.83 18.11 2.43
N ARG A 182 29.61 19.17 2.64
CA ARG A 182 30.31 19.88 1.55
C ARG A 182 31.34 18.99 0.84
N ILE A 183 32.07 18.16 1.58
CA ILE A 183 33.02 17.20 0.98
C ILE A 183 32.28 16.17 0.13
N LEU A 184 31.14 15.66 0.63
CA LEU A 184 30.33 14.69 -0.09
C LEU A 184 29.72 15.29 -1.36
N SER A 185 29.20 16.51 -1.30
CA SER A 185 28.57 17.18 -2.45
C SER A 185 29.55 17.48 -3.59
N GLN A 186 30.83 17.69 -3.28
CA GLN A 186 31.88 17.88 -4.28
C GLN A 186 32.37 16.57 -4.91
N ARG A 187 32.33 15.46 -4.16
CA ARG A 187 32.96 14.19 -4.58
C ARG A 187 31.99 13.16 -5.12
N MET A 188 30.71 13.22 -4.74
CA MET A 188 29.70 12.26 -5.20
C MET A 188 28.96 12.77 -6.43
N GLN A 189 28.50 11.82 -7.25
CA GLN A 189 27.73 12.06 -8.48
C GLN A 189 26.43 11.25 -8.43
N LEU A 190 25.60 11.52 -7.42
CA LEU A 190 24.35 10.79 -7.20
C LEU A 190 23.30 11.25 -8.22
N GLU A 191 22.70 10.31 -8.94
CA GLU A 191 21.54 10.56 -9.81
C GLU A 191 20.23 10.33 -9.06
N THR A 192 20.21 9.34 -8.16
CA THR A 192 19.02 8.88 -7.43
C THR A 192 19.31 8.74 -5.95
N LEU A 193 18.49 9.36 -5.10
CA LEU A 193 18.56 9.23 -3.64
C LEU A 193 17.19 8.79 -3.10
N THR A 194 17.17 7.70 -2.33
CA THR A 194 16.01 7.27 -1.55
C THR A 194 16.36 7.26 -0.08
N VAL A 195 15.60 7.94 0.76
CA VAL A 195 15.80 7.94 2.21
C VAL A 195 14.49 7.54 2.91
N GLN A 196 14.58 6.67 3.92
CA GLN A 196 13.44 6.28 4.75
C GLN A 196 13.76 6.47 6.23
N VAL A 197 12.86 7.16 6.93
CA VAL A 197 12.95 7.53 8.34
C VAL A 197 11.75 6.95 9.08
N ASP A 198 12.01 6.15 10.12
CA ASP A 198 10.99 5.33 10.80
C ASP A 198 10.58 5.82 12.19
N ASP A 199 11.32 6.74 12.80
CA ASP A 199 11.25 6.94 14.25
C ASP A 199 11.30 8.42 14.65
N ASN A 200 10.32 8.84 15.46
CA ASN A 200 10.21 10.17 16.08
C ASN A 200 11.37 10.49 17.04
N SER A 201 12.16 9.48 17.43
CA SER A 201 13.30 9.60 18.33
C SER A 201 14.65 9.85 17.64
N ILE A 202 14.72 9.81 16.30
CA ILE A 202 15.97 9.96 15.55
C ILE A 202 16.16 11.43 15.14
N SER A 203 17.38 11.93 15.32
CA SER A 203 17.82 13.25 14.81
C SER A 203 17.61 13.35 13.30
N LEU A 204 17.11 14.50 12.80
CA LEU A 204 16.96 14.76 11.37
C LEU A 204 18.28 15.15 10.68
N ARG A 205 19.35 15.41 11.44
CA ARG A 205 20.69 15.79 10.93
C ARG A 205 21.30 14.84 9.89
N PRO A 206 21.17 13.49 10.00
CA PRO A 206 21.66 12.60 8.95
C PRO A 206 20.94 12.78 7.62
N LEU A 207 19.69 13.24 7.65
CA LEU A 207 18.91 13.52 6.45
C LEU A 207 19.34 14.85 5.82
N GLU A 208 19.62 15.88 6.64
CA GLU A 208 20.21 17.15 6.18
C GLU A 208 21.57 16.95 5.50
N LEU A 209 22.44 16.12 6.10
CA LEU A 209 23.73 15.75 5.52
C LEU A 209 23.58 15.10 4.13
N LEU A 210 22.64 14.17 3.99
CA LEU A 210 22.39 13.50 2.70
C LEU A 210 21.77 14.45 1.68
N GLY A 211 20.91 15.39 2.12
CA GLY A 211 20.37 16.45 1.28
C GLY A 211 21.48 17.37 0.75
N GLU A 212 22.37 17.84 1.62
CA GLU A 212 23.52 18.66 1.25
C GLU A 212 24.47 17.92 0.30
N ALA A 213 24.69 16.61 0.53
CA ALA A 213 25.49 15.77 -0.36
C ALA A 213 24.86 15.57 -1.75
N ALA A 214 23.52 15.64 -1.85
CA ALA A 214 22.76 15.35 -3.06
C ALA A 214 22.42 16.57 -3.92
N LYS A 215 22.42 17.78 -3.34
CA LYS A 215 21.84 18.98 -3.94
C LYS A 215 22.26 19.26 -5.38
N HIS A 216 23.52 19.04 -5.73
CA HIS A 216 24.05 19.44 -7.05
C HIS A 216 23.89 18.39 -8.14
N THR A 217 23.61 17.13 -7.80
CA THR A 217 23.71 16.01 -8.76
C THR A 217 22.42 15.23 -8.91
N VAL A 218 21.60 15.15 -7.85
CA VAL A 218 20.42 14.29 -7.82
C VAL A 218 19.32 14.78 -8.76
N GLN A 219 18.84 13.87 -9.59
CA GLN A 219 17.72 14.07 -10.51
C GLN A 219 16.42 13.50 -9.96
N TRP A 220 16.52 12.44 -9.15
CA TRP A 220 15.38 11.75 -8.55
C TRP A 220 15.56 11.60 -7.04
N LEU A 221 14.66 12.21 -6.26
CA LEU A 221 14.67 12.15 -4.81
C LEU A 221 13.40 11.46 -4.31
N ARG A 222 13.55 10.47 -3.42
CA ARG A 222 12.46 9.87 -2.67
C ARG A 222 12.69 9.97 -1.17
N LEU A 223 11.74 10.60 -0.48
CA LEU A 223 11.72 10.74 0.97
C LEU A 223 10.55 9.93 1.51
N ASN A 224 10.82 8.89 2.29
CA ASN A 224 9.80 8.13 3.00
C ASN A 224 9.78 8.58 4.46
N LEU A 225 8.77 9.38 4.80
CA LEU A 225 8.54 9.92 6.13
C LEU A 225 7.40 9.11 6.76
N ASP A 226 7.71 7.94 7.32
CA ASP A 226 6.70 6.99 7.83
C ASP A 226 6.26 7.31 9.29
N PHE A 227 6.47 8.54 9.77
CA PHE A 227 6.20 8.95 11.15
C PHE A 227 5.27 10.17 11.26
N ILE A 228 4.56 10.28 12.39
CA ILE A 228 3.72 11.44 12.72
C ILE A 228 4.65 12.55 13.24
N VAL A 229 4.81 13.63 12.49
CA VAL A 229 5.50 14.83 12.96
C VAL A 229 4.63 15.43 14.09
N PRO A 230 5.10 15.47 15.35
CA PRO A 230 4.35 16.10 16.42
C PRO A 230 4.11 17.57 16.08
N VAL A 231 2.90 18.10 16.35
CA VAL A 231 2.51 19.50 16.10
C VAL A 231 3.53 20.50 16.67
N ASP A 232 4.23 20.13 17.75
CA ASP A 232 5.24 20.95 18.44
C ASP A 232 6.67 20.87 17.85
N ARG A 233 6.97 19.88 16.98
CA ARG A 233 8.24 19.83 16.23
C ARG A 233 7.96 20.29 14.81
N SER A 234 7.99 21.60 14.64
CA SER A 234 7.59 22.31 13.44
C SER A 234 8.16 21.77 12.12
N VAL A 235 7.40 22.03 11.05
CA VAL A 235 7.80 21.93 9.63
C VAL A 235 9.19 22.53 9.39
N ASP A 236 9.62 23.49 10.20
CA ASP A 236 10.96 24.12 10.18
C ASP A 236 12.11 23.11 10.27
N ASN A 237 11.94 22.01 11.02
CA ASN A 237 12.98 20.98 11.12
C ASN A 237 13.12 20.13 9.84
N LEU A 238 12.11 20.12 8.98
CA LEU A 238 12.17 19.48 7.66
C LEU A 238 12.67 20.44 6.57
N VAL A 239 12.70 21.76 6.81
CA VAL A 239 13.15 22.77 5.83
C VAL A 239 14.59 22.51 5.38
N GLY A 240 15.48 22.07 6.28
CA GLY A 240 16.86 21.73 5.92
C GLY A 240 17.01 20.51 5.00
N VAL A 241 15.95 19.71 4.86
CA VAL A 241 15.91 18.47 4.08
C VAL A 241 15.19 18.65 2.76
N LEU A 242 14.20 19.54 2.73
CA LEU A 242 13.39 19.77 1.54
C LEU A 242 14.23 20.39 0.42
N PRO A 243 13.91 20.09 -0.85
CA PRO A 243 14.60 20.71 -1.97
C PRO A 243 14.50 22.23 -1.93
N SER A 244 15.64 22.88 -2.09
CA SER A 244 15.77 24.34 -2.20
C SER A 244 16.20 24.72 -3.62
N PRO A 245 16.26 26.02 -3.98
CA PRO A 245 16.66 26.46 -5.32
C PRO A 245 18.06 26.01 -5.73
N SER A 246 18.90 25.62 -4.76
CA SER A 246 20.22 25.03 -4.98
C SER A 246 20.18 23.67 -5.68
N TRP A 247 19.02 23.01 -5.76
CA TRP A 247 18.83 21.70 -6.37
C TRP A 247 18.64 21.80 -7.90
N VAL A 248 19.67 22.23 -8.61
CA VAL A 248 19.59 22.61 -10.03
C VAL A 248 19.20 21.44 -10.97
N HIS A 249 19.51 20.21 -10.58
CA HIS A 249 19.30 19.01 -11.42
C HIS A 249 18.06 18.19 -11.05
N LEU A 250 17.36 18.53 -9.96
CA LEU A 250 16.22 17.74 -9.49
C LEU A 250 15.06 17.83 -10.48
N THR A 251 14.60 16.70 -10.98
CA THR A 251 13.49 16.60 -11.96
C THR A 251 12.24 15.96 -11.36
N THR A 252 12.43 15.00 -10.45
CA THR A 252 11.36 14.23 -9.83
C THR A 252 11.56 14.15 -8.33
N LEU A 253 10.51 14.52 -7.58
CA LEU A 253 10.43 14.42 -6.14
C LEU A 253 9.30 13.48 -5.75
N VAL A 254 9.57 12.48 -4.92
CA VAL A 254 8.56 11.60 -4.33
C VAL A 254 8.62 11.71 -2.82
N ILE A 255 7.56 12.18 -2.18
CA ILE A 255 7.49 12.23 -0.72
C ILE A 255 6.38 11.29 -0.27
N ARG A 256 6.72 10.32 0.55
CA ARG A 256 5.78 9.34 1.10
C ARG A 256 5.44 9.72 2.54
N PHE A 257 4.15 9.74 2.85
CA PHE A 257 3.60 10.06 4.16
C PHE A 257 2.64 8.96 4.67
N PRO A 258 2.45 8.85 5.99
CA PRO A 258 1.30 8.15 6.56
C PRO A 258 0.01 8.94 6.30
N LEU A 259 -1.12 8.24 6.22
CA LEU A 259 -2.45 8.85 5.98
C LEU A 259 -2.81 9.91 7.04
N GLN A 260 -2.33 9.79 8.28
CA GLN A 260 -2.76 10.63 9.41
C GLN A 260 -2.22 12.08 9.39
N VAL A 261 -1.34 12.46 8.46
CA VAL A 261 -0.52 13.71 8.56
C VAL A 261 -0.93 14.79 7.54
N ILE A 262 -2.05 14.64 6.82
CA ILE A 262 -2.38 15.50 5.68
C ILE A 262 -2.47 17.00 5.98
N GLU A 263 -2.92 17.41 7.18
CA GLU A 263 -2.99 18.82 7.59
C GLU A 263 -1.64 19.54 7.49
N GLN A 264 -0.55 18.81 7.75
CA GLN A 264 0.81 19.35 7.74
C GLN A 264 1.45 19.27 6.35
N ILE A 265 0.94 18.43 5.46
CA ILE A 265 1.51 18.22 4.13
C ILE A 265 1.39 19.48 3.28
N ALA A 266 0.26 20.19 3.34
CA ALA A 266 0.10 21.45 2.62
C ALA A 266 1.18 22.48 3.05
N GLY A 267 1.47 22.55 4.35
CA GLY A 267 2.57 23.35 4.89
C GLY A 267 3.94 22.86 4.43
N ILE A 268 4.22 21.56 4.48
CA ILE A 268 5.50 21.01 4.01
C ILE A 268 5.71 21.28 2.52
N VAL A 269 4.67 21.12 1.69
CA VAL A 269 4.74 21.35 0.24
C VAL A 269 4.90 22.83 -0.08
N SER A 270 4.28 23.74 0.69
CA SER A 270 4.45 25.18 0.49
C SER A 270 5.85 25.69 0.81
N HIS A 271 6.61 24.99 1.67
CA HIS A 271 8.01 25.30 1.98
C HIS A 271 9.01 24.72 0.97
N ILE A 272 8.55 23.99 -0.07
CA ILE A 272 9.43 23.51 -1.14
C ILE A 272 9.71 24.67 -2.10
N ASP A 273 10.81 25.36 -1.86
CA ASP A 273 11.28 26.43 -2.74
C ASP A 273 11.73 25.89 -4.10
N ARG A 274 11.12 26.42 -5.17
CA ARG A 274 11.14 25.86 -6.53
C ARG A 274 12.56 25.59 -7.06
N PRO A 275 12.96 24.32 -7.22
CA PRO A 275 14.15 23.98 -7.98
C PRO A 275 13.88 24.20 -9.48
N PRO A 276 14.84 24.72 -10.26
CA PRO A 276 14.59 25.21 -11.61
C PRO A 276 14.16 24.13 -12.62
N LYS A 277 14.49 22.86 -12.37
CA LYS A 277 14.17 21.73 -13.25
C LYS A 277 13.12 20.78 -12.69
N LEU A 278 12.54 21.08 -11.52
CA LEU A 278 11.58 20.18 -10.88
C LEU A 278 10.28 20.17 -11.67
N LYS A 279 10.01 19.07 -12.37
CA LYS A 279 8.80 18.91 -13.18
C LYS A 279 7.73 18.12 -12.43
N LYS A 280 8.13 16.99 -11.86
CA LYS A 280 7.23 15.99 -11.29
C LYS A 280 7.35 15.93 -9.78
N ILE A 281 6.24 16.15 -9.10
CA ILE A 281 6.12 15.96 -7.65
C ILE A 281 5.07 14.89 -7.38
N VAL A 282 5.43 13.90 -6.56
CA VAL A 282 4.53 12.81 -6.18
C VAL A 282 4.39 12.72 -4.68
N ILE A 283 3.19 12.90 -4.17
CA ILE A 283 2.85 12.65 -2.76
C ILE A 283 2.31 11.22 -2.67
N GLU A 284 2.99 10.33 -1.96
CA GLU A 284 2.62 8.92 -1.85
C GLU A 284 2.08 8.59 -0.45
N PHE A 285 0.83 8.16 -0.35
CA PHE A 285 0.23 7.69 0.90
C PHE A 285 0.33 6.17 1.01
N ARG A 286 0.89 5.65 2.11
CA ARG A 286 0.81 4.21 2.41
C ARG A 286 -0.56 3.88 2.96
N ILE A 287 -1.27 2.95 2.32
CA ILE A 287 -2.55 2.45 2.81
C ILE A 287 -2.46 0.94 3.05
N ALA A 288 -3.02 0.46 4.16
CA ALA A 288 -3.06 -0.97 4.46
C ALA A 288 -4.27 -1.63 3.77
N THR A 289 -5.41 -0.94 3.80
CA THR A 289 -6.66 -1.36 3.16
C THR A 289 -7.27 -0.21 2.35
N LEU A 290 -8.12 -0.52 1.37
CA LEU A 290 -8.92 0.50 0.67
C LEU A 290 -9.84 1.26 1.64
N LYS A 291 -10.33 0.57 2.68
CA LYS A 291 -11.16 1.17 3.73
C LYS A 291 -10.46 2.33 4.43
N ASP A 292 -9.17 2.21 4.73
CA ASP A 292 -8.38 3.29 5.33
C ASP A 292 -8.36 4.53 4.42
N MET A 293 -8.22 4.31 3.10
CA MET A 293 -8.24 5.38 2.11
C MET A 293 -9.62 6.04 2.04
N VAL A 294 -10.70 5.26 1.98
CA VAL A 294 -12.06 5.79 1.85
C VAL A 294 -12.49 6.52 3.13
N GLN A 295 -12.23 5.94 4.30
CA GLN A 295 -12.48 6.61 5.59
C GLN A 295 -11.74 7.94 5.68
N PHE A 296 -10.51 8.00 5.16
CA PHE A 296 -9.74 9.23 5.07
C PHE A 296 -10.36 10.22 4.07
N LEU A 297 -10.75 9.79 2.87
CA LEU A 297 -11.39 10.65 1.87
C LEU A 297 -12.78 11.17 2.30
N HIS A 298 -13.44 10.52 3.26
CA HIS A 298 -14.72 10.96 3.82
C HIS A 298 -14.62 11.66 5.17
N SER A 299 -13.44 11.77 5.79
CA SER A 299 -13.30 12.56 7.02
C SER A 299 -13.57 14.04 6.72
N GLU A 300 -14.05 14.80 7.72
CA GLU A 300 -14.54 16.17 7.52
C GLU A 300 -13.58 17.03 6.67
N PRO A 301 -14.10 17.83 5.72
CA PRO A 301 -13.29 18.75 4.90
C PRO A 301 -12.50 19.78 5.73
N SER A 302 -12.91 20.02 6.97
CA SER A 302 -12.23 20.88 7.94
C SER A 302 -10.88 20.29 8.41
N LEU A 303 -10.82 18.97 8.57
CA LEU A 303 -9.63 18.20 9.01
C LEU A 303 -8.67 17.91 7.85
N ILE A 304 -9.18 17.94 6.62
CA ILE A 304 -8.34 17.74 5.45
C ILE A 304 -8.38 19.01 4.62
N LYS A 305 -7.36 19.85 4.77
CA LYS A 305 -7.07 21.04 3.96
C LYS A 305 -6.77 20.69 2.49
N ARG A 306 -7.66 19.94 1.81
CA ARG A 306 -7.52 19.47 0.42
C ARG A 306 -7.32 20.63 -0.55
N PRO A 307 -8.09 21.73 -0.47
CA PRO A 307 -7.91 22.86 -1.37
C PRO A 307 -6.52 23.51 -1.21
N GLU A 308 -5.99 23.58 0.02
CA GLU A 308 -4.64 24.11 0.27
C GLU A 308 -3.58 23.18 -0.31
N LEU A 309 -3.73 21.86 -0.16
CA LEU A 309 -2.82 20.86 -0.72
C LEU A 309 -2.83 20.89 -2.26
N GLU A 310 -4.01 20.95 -2.88
CA GLU A 310 -4.16 21.07 -4.33
C GLU A 310 -3.55 22.37 -4.84
N THR A 311 -3.79 23.50 -4.16
CA THR A 311 -3.20 24.79 -4.51
C THR A 311 -1.67 24.77 -4.41
N ALA A 312 -1.13 24.15 -3.36
CA ALA A 312 0.31 24.00 -3.19
C ALA A 312 0.93 23.10 -4.28
N LEU A 313 0.23 22.01 -4.66
CA LEU A 313 0.67 21.08 -5.70
C LEU A 313 0.57 21.66 -7.12
N LEU A 314 -0.46 22.44 -7.42
CA LEU A 314 -0.67 23.04 -8.74
C LEU A 314 0.42 24.05 -9.13
N GLN A 315 1.23 24.50 -8.17
CA GLN A 315 2.42 25.30 -8.43
C GLN A 315 3.49 24.57 -9.25
N PHE A 316 3.46 23.23 -9.27
CA PHE A 316 4.39 22.39 -10.02
C PHE A 316 3.80 21.97 -11.37
N SER A 317 4.64 21.64 -12.35
CA SER A 317 4.17 21.31 -13.71
C SER A 317 3.41 19.98 -13.78
N GLN A 318 3.84 18.96 -13.02
CA GLN A 318 3.24 17.63 -12.98
C GLN A 318 3.05 17.16 -11.52
N PRO A 319 2.02 17.67 -10.82
CA PRO A 319 1.66 17.19 -9.50
C PRO A 319 0.92 15.86 -9.56
N HIS A 320 1.25 14.96 -8.64
CA HIS A 320 0.62 13.64 -8.56
C HIS A 320 0.41 13.21 -7.10
N ILE A 321 -0.78 12.75 -6.75
CA ILE A 321 -1.10 12.08 -5.50
C ILE A 321 -1.21 10.59 -5.80
N ARG A 322 -0.47 9.78 -5.06
CA ARG A 322 -0.46 8.32 -5.20
C ARG A 322 -0.88 7.68 -3.91
N PHE A 323 -1.88 6.80 -3.94
CA PHE A 323 -2.15 5.88 -2.85
C PHE A 323 -1.46 4.55 -3.16
N SER A 324 -0.69 4.04 -2.20
CA SER A 324 0.19 2.87 -2.34
C SER A 324 -0.36 1.76 -1.47
N LEU A 325 -1.08 0.82 -2.08
CA LEU A 325 -1.75 -0.30 -1.42
C LEU A 325 -0.82 -1.53 -1.40
N ILE A 326 -0.77 -2.20 -0.25
CA ILE A 326 0.08 -3.38 -0.05
C ILE A 326 -0.57 -4.65 -0.62
N PRO A 327 -1.89 -4.89 -0.50
CA PRO A 327 -2.56 -5.91 -1.30
C PRO A 327 -2.69 -5.51 -2.78
N SER A 328 -2.89 -6.53 -3.62
CA SER A 328 -3.05 -6.46 -5.06
C SER A 328 -4.45 -5.99 -5.46
N LEU A 329 -4.54 -5.07 -6.42
CA LEU A 329 -5.78 -4.72 -7.10
C LEU A 329 -5.78 -5.33 -8.51
N ASN A 330 -6.98 -5.51 -9.06
CA ASN A 330 -7.12 -5.75 -10.49
C ASN A 330 -6.98 -4.42 -11.28
N ASP A 331 -6.62 -4.49 -12.56
CA ASP A 331 -6.39 -3.28 -13.39
C ASP A 331 -7.65 -2.41 -13.52
N ARG A 332 -8.84 -3.02 -13.58
CA ARG A 332 -10.13 -2.30 -13.61
C ARG A 332 -10.39 -1.51 -12.32
N SER A 333 -9.91 -2.00 -11.19
CA SER A 333 -9.99 -1.35 -9.89
C SER A 333 -9.02 -0.16 -9.84
N GLU A 334 -7.82 -0.26 -10.43
CA GLU A 334 -6.94 0.90 -10.56
C GLU A 334 -7.53 2.01 -11.44
N ASP A 335 -8.22 1.66 -12.54
CA ASP A 335 -8.97 2.61 -13.38
C ASP A 335 -10.15 3.23 -12.61
N PHE A 336 -10.98 2.41 -11.97
CA PHE A 336 -12.11 2.85 -11.16
C PHE A 336 -11.68 3.82 -10.04
N TRP A 337 -10.65 3.46 -9.27
CA TRP A 337 -10.15 4.32 -8.18
C TRP A 337 -9.46 5.56 -8.69
N ARG A 338 -8.86 5.53 -9.88
CA ARG A 338 -8.34 6.74 -10.51
C ARG A 338 -9.48 7.72 -10.78
N ASP A 339 -10.57 7.27 -11.38
CA ASP A 339 -11.73 8.11 -11.66
C ASP A 339 -12.38 8.60 -10.36
N HIS A 340 -12.58 7.72 -9.38
CA HIS A 340 -13.20 8.07 -8.11
C HIS A 340 -12.34 9.04 -7.28
N LEU A 341 -11.01 8.90 -7.27
CA LEU A 341 -10.10 9.84 -6.61
C LEU A 341 -10.14 11.24 -7.24
N THR A 342 -10.44 11.36 -8.54
CA THR A 342 -10.57 12.67 -9.19
C THR A 342 -11.80 13.46 -8.73
N GLU A 343 -12.80 12.80 -8.13
CA GLU A 343 -13.93 13.46 -7.50
C GLU A 343 -13.51 14.21 -6.23
N TYR A 344 -12.59 13.63 -5.45
CA TYR A 344 -12.10 14.24 -4.20
C TYR A 344 -10.99 15.28 -4.40
N PHE A 345 -10.30 15.25 -5.54
CA PHE A 345 -9.25 16.20 -5.91
C PHE A 345 -9.54 16.87 -7.26
N PRO A 346 -10.59 17.71 -7.35
CA PRO A 346 -11.12 18.21 -8.61
C PRO A 346 -10.12 19.11 -9.36
N ALA A 347 -9.25 19.85 -8.69
CA ALA A 347 -8.29 20.73 -9.35
C ALA A 347 -7.12 19.94 -9.97
N LEU A 348 -6.82 18.74 -9.46
CA LEU A 348 -5.84 17.82 -10.03
C LEU A 348 -6.40 16.94 -11.17
N ARG A 349 -7.72 16.91 -11.36
CA ARG A 349 -8.40 16.15 -12.42
C ARG A 349 -7.89 16.49 -13.82
N THR A 350 -7.66 17.77 -14.09
CA THR A 350 -7.19 18.26 -15.41
C THR A 350 -5.79 17.77 -15.79
N ARG A 351 -5.02 17.25 -14.83
CA ARG A 351 -3.63 16.80 -15.02
C ARG A 351 -3.42 15.31 -14.76
N ASN A 352 -4.49 14.51 -14.64
CA ASN A 352 -4.42 13.11 -14.20
C ASN A 352 -3.62 12.94 -12.89
N GLY A 353 -3.76 13.91 -11.98
CA GLY A 353 -2.88 14.07 -10.82
C GLY A 353 -3.21 13.18 -9.62
N ALA A 354 -4.07 12.17 -9.75
CA ALA A 354 -4.36 11.21 -8.69
C ALA A 354 -4.36 9.78 -9.25
N SER A 355 -3.73 8.84 -8.54
CA SER A 355 -3.78 7.43 -8.91
C SER A 355 -3.69 6.52 -7.69
N LEU A 356 -4.36 5.39 -7.75
CA LEU A 356 -4.08 4.26 -6.88
C LEU A 356 -3.04 3.36 -7.54
N LYS A 357 -2.06 2.88 -6.77
CA LYS A 357 -1.07 1.91 -7.23
C LYS A 357 -0.97 0.78 -6.23
N ALA A 358 -1.37 -0.42 -6.63
CA ALA A 358 -1.14 -1.61 -5.83
C ALA A 358 0.29 -2.14 -6.04
N LYS A 359 0.85 -2.77 -5.01
CA LYS A 359 2.04 -3.59 -5.21
C LYS A 359 1.59 -4.84 -5.96
N HIS A 360 1.97 -4.96 -7.24
CA HIS A 360 1.61 -6.13 -8.06
C HIS A 360 2.03 -7.42 -7.34
N SER A 361 1.06 -8.17 -6.83
CA SER A 361 1.17 -9.59 -6.58
C SER A 361 -0.10 -10.25 -7.08
N LEU A 362 -0.01 -10.87 -8.25
CA LEU A 362 -0.93 -11.86 -8.82
C LEU A 362 -2.45 -11.61 -8.64
N GLU A 363 -3.09 -11.34 -9.78
CA GLU A 363 -4.53 -11.44 -10.07
C GLU A 363 -5.36 -12.02 -8.92
N LYS A 364 -5.87 -11.12 -8.07
CA LYS A 364 -6.96 -11.45 -7.16
C LYS A 364 -8.24 -10.84 -7.75
N PHE A 365 -9.10 -11.69 -8.30
CA PHE A 365 -10.42 -11.30 -8.75
C PHE A 365 -11.36 -11.24 -7.53
N GLY A 366 -11.95 -10.08 -7.27
CA GLY A 366 -13.00 -9.89 -6.26
C GLY A 366 -12.61 -9.05 -5.06
N HIS A 367 -13.39 -9.20 -3.98
CA HIS A 367 -13.33 -8.35 -2.79
C HIS A 367 -11.98 -8.39 -2.04
N ASP A 368 -11.66 -7.24 -1.44
CA ASP A 368 -10.42 -7.02 -0.68
C ASP A 368 -10.56 -7.42 0.79
N SER A 369 -11.79 -7.63 1.25
CA SER A 369 -12.10 -8.12 2.60
C SER A 369 -13.00 -9.35 2.57
N ARG A 370 -13.42 -9.81 3.75
CA ARG A 370 -14.28 -10.98 3.91
C ARG A 370 -15.67 -10.69 3.34
N ILE A 371 -16.14 -11.59 2.47
CA ILE A 371 -17.55 -11.70 2.11
C ILE A 371 -18.24 -12.42 3.27
N THR A 372 -19.10 -11.70 4.00
CA THR A 372 -19.71 -12.22 5.23
C THR A 372 -21.00 -12.97 4.94
N THR A 373 -22.03 -12.27 4.46
CA THR A 373 -23.38 -12.82 4.23
C THR A 373 -24.12 -12.22 3.04
N ALA A 374 -23.55 -11.20 2.40
CA ALA A 374 -24.16 -10.46 1.31
C ALA A 374 -23.87 -11.15 -0.04
N ILE A 375 -24.67 -12.15 -0.41
CA ILE A 375 -24.63 -12.77 -1.74
C ILE A 375 -26.07 -12.85 -2.27
N ALA A 376 -26.28 -12.41 -3.51
CA ALA A 376 -27.58 -12.51 -4.19
C ALA A 376 -27.39 -12.90 -5.66
N ILE A 377 -28.38 -13.58 -6.23
CA ILE A 377 -28.45 -13.92 -7.66
C ILE A 377 -29.68 -13.20 -8.24
N SER A 378 -29.55 -12.64 -9.44
CA SER A 378 -30.65 -11.99 -10.14
C SER A 378 -31.69 -13.01 -10.63
N ALA A 379 -32.95 -12.59 -10.77
CA ALA A 379 -34.03 -13.47 -11.19
C ALA A 379 -33.83 -13.99 -12.63
N ASP A 380 -33.18 -13.20 -13.49
CA ASP A 380 -32.80 -13.58 -14.85
C ASP A 380 -31.57 -14.52 -14.92
N SER A 381 -30.99 -14.88 -13.77
CA SER A 381 -29.77 -15.72 -13.64
C SER A 381 -28.56 -15.20 -14.41
N ARG A 382 -28.56 -13.91 -14.77
CA ARG A 382 -27.46 -13.28 -15.51
C ARG A 382 -26.40 -12.69 -14.58
N TRP A 383 -26.81 -12.26 -13.39
CA TRP A 383 -25.97 -11.51 -12.48
C TRP A 383 -25.88 -12.18 -11.10
N ALA A 384 -24.71 -12.12 -10.49
CA ALA A 384 -24.55 -12.31 -9.06
C ALA A 384 -24.07 -11.02 -8.41
N ALA A 385 -24.52 -10.74 -7.20
CA ALA A 385 -24.06 -9.62 -6.39
C ALA A 385 -23.36 -10.15 -5.16
N THR A 386 -22.19 -9.59 -4.84
CA THR A 386 -21.48 -9.85 -3.60
C THR A 386 -21.22 -8.53 -2.88
N GLY A 387 -21.37 -8.55 -1.55
CA GLY A 387 -21.03 -7.44 -0.67
C GLY A 387 -19.99 -7.88 0.35
N SER A 388 -19.09 -6.96 0.71
CA SER A 388 -17.93 -7.26 1.54
C SER A 388 -17.76 -6.27 2.67
N ASP A 389 -16.95 -6.66 3.66
CA ASP A 389 -16.50 -5.80 4.76
C ASP A 389 -15.54 -4.67 4.30
N ASP A 390 -15.19 -4.63 3.01
CA ASP A 390 -14.51 -3.50 2.35
C ASP A 390 -15.47 -2.37 1.93
N ASP A 391 -16.76 -2.49 2.29
CA ASP A 391 -17.84 -1.55 2.00
C ASP A 391 -18.15 -1.41 0.48
N THR A 392 -17.66 -2.35 -0.34
CA THR A 392 -17.98 -2.44 -1.78
C THR A 392 -19.06 -3.47 -2.08
N ILE A 393 -19.80 -3.23 -3.16
CA ILE A 393 -20.65 -4.22 -3.83
C ILE A 393 -20.05 -4.49 -5.21
N ILE A 394 -19.94 -5.77 -5.55
CA ILE A 394 -19.49 -6.23 -6.88
C ILE A 394 -20.64 -7.00 -7.55
N ILE A 395 -20.90 -6.68 -8.82
CA ILE A 395 -21.78 -7.44 -9.71
C ILE A 395 -20.94 -8.27 -10.66
N TRP A 396 -21.27 -9.55 -10.74
CA TRP A 396 -20.62 -10.55 -11.55
C TRP A 396 -21.54 -10.97 -12.69
N ASP A 397 -21.02 -11.05 -13.91
CA ASP A 397 -21.70 -11.74 -15.00
C ASP A 397 -21.56 -13.25 -14.78
N LEU A 398 -22.68 -13.96 -14.67
CA LEU A 398 -22.69 -15.40 -14.42
C LEU A 398 -22.34 -16.22 -15.66
N SER A 399 -22.32 -15.62 -16.86
CA SER A 399 -21.99 -16.33 -18.10
C SER A 399 -20.49 -16.64 -18.22
N ASP A 400 -19.62 -15.74 -17.73
CA ASP A 400 -18.17 -15.86 -17.80
C ASP A 400 -17.45 -15.66 -16.46
N GLY A 401 -18.18 -15.31 -15.40
CA GLY A 401 -17.62 -15.06 -14.06
C GLY A 401 -16.86 -13.75 -13.95
N SER A 402 -16.99 -12.85 -14.92
CA SER A 402 -16.30 -11.55 -14.93
C SER A 402 -17.00 -10.52 -14.05
N ILE A 403 -16.23 -9.53 -13.57
CA ILE A 403 -16.79 -8.37 -12.85
C ILE A 403 -17.44 -7.45 -13.88
N SER A 404 -18.76 -7.27 -13.75
CA SER A 404 -19.53 -6.34 -14.57
C SER A 404 -19.53 -4.93 -13.99
N GLN A 405 -19.74 -4.78 -12.68
CA GLN A 405 -19.80 -3.48 -12.01
C GLN A 405 -19.25 -3.60 -10.58
N GLU A 406 -18.67 -2.51 -10.07
CA GLU A 406 -18.17 -2.40 -8.70
C GLU A 406 -18.42 -0.96 -8.21
N TRP A 407 -18.90 -0.81 -6.98
CA TRP A 407 -19.10 0.51 -6.37
C TRP A 407 -19.08 0.46 -4.85
N PHE A 408 -18.91 1.63 -4.23
CA PHE A 408 -18.89 1.81 -2.79
C PHE A 408 -20.26 2.18 -2.22
N VAL A 409 -20.61 1.61 -1.07
CA VAL A 409 -21.83 1.94 -0.35
C VAL A 409 -21.54 3.04 0.67
N GLN A 410 -21.87 4.29 0.33
CA GLN A 410 -21.75 5.40 1.28
C GLN A 410 -22.63 5.17 2.51
N THR A 411 -22.01 4.98 3.69
CA THR A 411 -22.69 5.08 4.99
C THR A 411 -22.57 6.51 5.52
N PRO A 412 -23.66 7.21 5.87
CA PRO A 412 -23.57 8.52 6.48
C PRO A 412 -22.74 8.45 7.77
N THR A 413 -21.61 9.16 7.81
CA THR A 413 -20.77 9.32 9.01
C THR A 413 -21.30 10.40 9.95
N ASN A 414 -22.61 10.66 9.94
CA ASN A 414 -23.21 11.68 10.79
C ASN A 414 -23.31 11.15 12.24
N GLY A 415 -22.23 11.32 13.00
CA GLY A 415 -22.26 11.80 14.39
C GLY A 415 -22.92 10.99 15.52
N THR A 416 -23.61 9.86 15.31
CA THR A 416 -24.45 9.27 16.40
C THR A 416 -24.21 7.80 16.74
N ALA A 417 -23.02 7.26 16.50
CA ALA A 417 -22.63 5.93 17.03
C ALA A 417 -21.62 6.01 18.21
N ALA A 418 -21.44 7.18 18.82
CA ALA A 418 -20.63 7.36 20.04
C ALA A 418 -21.44 7.17 21.35
N GLY A 419 -22.68 6.68 21.28
CA GLY A 419 -23.66 6.77 22.36
C GLY A 419 -24.20 5.48 22.95
N VAL A 420 -23.57 4.32 22.76
CA VAL A 420 -23.92 3.11 23.53
C VAL A 420 -22.67 2.58 24.23
N ALA A 421 -22.45 3.10 25.43
CA ALA A 421 -21.34 2.74 26.31
C ALA A 421 -21.54 1.37 26.95
N GLY A 422 -20.45 0.59 27.04
CA GLY A 422 -20.30 -0.45 28.06
C GLY A 422 -19.59 -1.74 27.64
N GLY A 423 -18.28 -1.69 27.41
CA GLY A 423 -17.41 -2.88 27.43
C GLY A 423 -16.42 -2.97 26.26
N LEU A 424 -15.12 -2.85 26.59
CA LEU A 424 -13.93 -3.19 25.78
C LEU A 424 -14.05 -2.88 24.27
N ALA A 425 -13.54 -1.71 23.89
CA ALA A 425 -13.40 -1.30 22.50
C ALA A 425 -12.59 -2.33 21.69
N ASP A 426 -13.30 -3.14 20.91
CA ASP A 426 -12.74 -3.96 19.85
C ASP A 426 -12.09 -3.02 18.83
N PRO A 427 -10.83 -3.24 18.37
CA PRO A 427 -10.13 -2.29 17.47
C PRO A 427 -10.71 -2.24 16.05
N HIS A 428 -11.79 -2.97 15.77
CA HIS A 428 -12.43 -3.06 14.46
C HIS A 428 -13.89 -2.61 14.60
N PRO A 429 -14.25 -1.36 14.26
CA PRO A 429 -15.66 -1.02 14.11
C PRO A 429 -16.20 -1.89 12.97
N ARG A 430 -17.02 -2.86 13.36
CA ARG A 430 -17.65 -3.91 12.55
C ARG A 430 -18.63 -3.34 11.54
N ARG A 431 -18.17 -2.51 10.60
CA ARG A 431 -18.94 -2.01 9.45
C ARG A 431 -19.12 -3.16 8.48
N HIS A 432 -20.35 -3.63 8.35
CA HIS A 432 -20.72 -4.83 7.62
C HIS A 432 -21.88 -4.51 6.69
N LEU A 433 -21.71 -4.77 5.39
CA LEU A 433 -22.84 -5.08 4.50
C LEU A 433 -23.44 -6.40 4.99
N THR A 434 -24.68 -6.36 5.46
CA THR A 434 -25.31 -7.51 6.10
C THR A 434 -26.07 -8.37 5.12
N SER A 435 -26.64 -7.80 4.06
CA SER A 435 -27.44 -8.54 3.09
C SER A 435 -27.67 -7.75 1.80
N LEU A 436 -27.89 -8.49 0.71
CA LEU A 436 -28.20 -7.99 -0.63
C LEU A 436 -29.44 -8.70 -1.18
N CYS A 437 -30.24 -8.03 -2.00
CA CYS A 437 -31.40 -8.64 -2.67
C CYS A 437 -31.70 -7.93 -3.99
N PHE A 438 -31.76 -8.69 -5.09
CA PHE A 438 -32.23 -8.16 -6.38
C PHE A 438 -33.74 -7.98 -6.39
N SER A 439 -34.22 -7.02 -7.18
CA SER A 439 -35.63 -6.94 -7.56
C SER A 439 -36.01 -8.09 -8.51
N PRO A 440 -37.29 -8.48 -8.59
CA PRO A 440 -37.75 -9.55 -9.48
C PRO A 440 -37.49 -9.25 -10.97
N ASP A 441 -37.47 -7.98 -11.36
CA ASP A 441 -37.12 -7.53 -12.72
C ASP A 441 -35.61 -7.46 -12.98
N SER A 442 -34.77 -7.73 -11.97
CA SER A 442 -33.30 -7.66 -12.04
C SER A 442 -32.74 -6.27 -12.40
N LEU A 443 -33.53 -5.20 -12.26
CA LEU A 443 -33.14 -3.83 -12.57
C LEU A 443 -32.65 -3.03 -11.35
N TYR A 444 -32.98 -3.50 -10.15
CA TYR A 444 -32.64 -2.85 -8.89
C TYR A 444 -31.95 -3.82 -7.92
N LEU A 445 -31.06 -3.28 -7.10
CA LEU A 445 -30.42 -4.01 -6.00
C LEU A 445 -30.71 -3.30 -4.69
N MET A 446 -31.15 -4.04 -3.68
CA MET A 446 -31.26 -3.56 -2.31
C MET A 446 -30.04 -4.01 -1.51
N SER A 447 -29.48 -3.08 -0.72
CA SER A 447 -28.37 -3.36 0.19
C SER A 447 -28.66 -2.83 1.58
N THR A 448 -28.24 -3.59 2.60
CA THR A 448 -28.24 -3.13 3.99
C THR A 448 -26.86 -3.26 4.61
N GLY A 449 -26.54 -2.32 5.51
CA GLY A 449 -25.35 -2.40 6.34
C GLY A 449 -25.58 -1.76 7.69
N LEU A 450 -24.57 -1.04 8.20
CA LEU A 450 -24.67 -0.28 9.46
C LEU A 450 -25.28 1.13 9.29
N ALA A 451 -25.45 1.58 8.05
CA ALA A 451 -26.22 2.79 7.77
C ALA A 451 -27.70 2.56 8.13
N PRO A 452 -28.42 3.61 8.55
CA PRO A 452 -29.84 3.50 8.79
C PRO A 452 -30.57 3.22 7.48
N GLY A 453 -31.50 2.27 7.51
CA GLY A 453 -32.35 1.98 6.38
C GLY A 453 -31.84 0.93 5.39
N VAL A 454 -32.70 0.66 4.40
CA VAL A 454 -32.40 -0.14 3.21
C VAL A 454 -32.05 0.80 2.07
N THR A 455 -30.90 0.64 1.44
CA THR A 455 -30.53 1.44 0.26
C THR A 455 -30.94 0.71 -1.02
N VAL A 456 -31.59 1.43 -1.94
CA VAL A 456 -32.02 0.90 -3.25
C VAL A 456 -31.14 1.50 -4.34
N TRP A 457 -30.55 0.65 -5.17
CA TRP A 457 -29.65 0.98 -6.27
C TRP A 457 -30.30 0.63 -7.61
N ASN A 458 -30.17 1.51 -8.60
CA ASN A 458 -30.46 1.16 -9.98
C ASN A 458 -29.18 0.63 -10.62
N ILE A 459 -29.26 -0.58 -11.18
CA ILE A 459 -28.14 -1.28 -11.80
C ILE A 459 -28.23 -1.33 -13.33
N CYS A 460 -29.24 -0.69 -13.92
CA CYS A 460 -29.44 -0.66 -15.37
C CYS A 460 -28.35 0.14 -16.11
N ARG A 461 -27.47 -0.56 -16.83
CA ARG A 461 -26.72 -0.14 -18.05
C ARG A 461 -26.02 1.23 -18.09
N SER A 462 -25.85 1.93 -16.96
CA SER A 462 -24.85 2.98 -16.81
C SER A 462 -23.51 2.36 -16.39
N ASP A 463 -22.40 3.03 -16.70
CA ASP A 463 -21.06 2.60 -16.27
C ASP A 463 -20.94 2.55 -14.73
N THR A 464 -21.80 3.28 -14.00
CA THR A 464 -21.87 3.25 -12.54
C THR A 464 -23.32 3.16 -12.06
N PRO A 465 -23.65 2.20 -11.17
CA PRO A 465 -24.96 2.16 -10.53
C PRO A 465 -25.12 3.32 -9.54
N TYR A 466 -26.34 3.85 -9.46
CA TYR A 466 -26.63 5.02 -8.63
C TYR A 466 -27.75 4.74 -7.63
N LYS A 467 -27.70 5.45 -6.51
CA LYS A 467 -28.67 5.34 -5.43
C LYS A 467 -29.99 6.00 -5.83
N VAL A 468 -31.07 5.24 -5.76
CA VAL A 468 -32.43 5.70 -6.06
C VAL A 468 -33.12 6.20 -4.80
N ALA A 469 -32.97 5.48 -3.67
CA ALA A 469 -33.56 5.86 -2.40
C ALA A 469 -32.86 5.22 -1.19
N SER A 470 -33.16 5.75 -0.01
CA SER A 470 -32.99 5.07 1.28
C SER A 470 -34.37 4.90 1.91
N LEU A 471 -34.70 3.68 2.32
CA LEU A 471 -35.98 3.33 2.94
C LEU A 471 -35.78 3.10 4.44
N GLY A 472 -36.52 3.84 5.26
CA GLY A 472 -36.49 3.71 6.73
C GLY A 472 -36.00 4.96 7.43
N ASP A 473 -36.05 4.90 8.76
CA ASP A 473 -35.76 6.03 9.63
C ASP A 473 -34.28 6.03 10.04
N ASP A 474 -33.71 7.21 10.29
CA ASP A 474 -32.27 7.44 10.54
C ASP A 474 -31.67 6.71 11.77
N ASN A 475 -32.47 5.99 12.55
CA ASN A 475 -32.06 5.33 13.79
C ASN A 475 -32.32 3.80 13.83
N GLY A 476 -32.83 3.20 12.74
CA GLY A 476 -33.22 1.79 12.72
C GLY A 476 -32.21 0.88 12.01
N VAL A 477 -31.65 -0.11 12.72
CA VAL A 477 -30.87 -1.19 12.08
C VAL A 477 -31.84 -2.16 11.41
N VAL A 478 -31.63 -2.44 10.12
CA VAL A 478 -32.45 -3.40 9.38
C VAL A 478 -32.11 -4.82 9.82
N GLN A 479 -33.09 -5.55 10.33
CA GLN A 479 -32.95 -6.96 10.67
C GLN A 479 -33.19 -7.86 9.47
N ARG A 480 -34.15 -7.48 8.62
CA ARG A 480 -34.53 -8.25 7.43
C ARG A 480 -35.22 -7.34 6.42
N PHE A 481 -35.00 -7.60 5.14
CA PHE A 481 -35.70 -6.94 4.05
C PHE A 481 -35.91 -7.92 2.89
N MET A 482 -36.90 -7.65 2.05
CA MET A 482 -37.19 -8.44 0.85
C MET A 482 -38.05 -7.67 -0.14
N TRP A 483 -37.86 -7.96 -1.42
CA TRP A 483 -38.82 -7.65 -2.47
C TRP A 483 -40.01 -8.62 -2.40
N SER A 484 -41.20 -8.14 -2.71
CA SER A 484 -42.30 -9.02 -3.04
C SER A 484 -42.03 -9.70 -4.40
N PRO A 485 -42.43 -10.97 -4.58
CA PRO A 485 -42.17 -11.70 -5.83
C PRO A 485 -42.81 -11.06 -7.07
N ASP A 486 -43.92 -10.33 -6.89
CA ASP A 486 -44.61 -9.55 -7.93
C ASP A 486 -43.89 -8.24 -8.27
N GLY A 487 -42.92 -7.80 -7.45
CA GLY A 487 -42.19 -6.55 -7.64
C GLY A 487 -42.94 -5.30 -7.19
N ASP A 488 -44.15 -5.41 -6.67
CA ASP A 488 -44.99 -4.25 -6.34
C ASP A 488 -44.66 -3.62 -4.98
N SER A 489 -43.97 -4.35 -4.10
CA SER A 489 -43.78 -3.95 -2.72
C SER A 489 -42.42 -4.33 -2.16
N ILE A 490 -41.94 -3.52 -1.24
CA ILE A 490 -40.74 -3.77 -0.45
C ILE A 490 -41.16 -3.94 1.01
N LEU A 491 -40.61 -4.95 1.67
CA LEU A 491 -40.82 -5.20 3.10
C LEU A 491 -39.49 -5.08 3.83
N ALA A 492 -39.47 -4.34 4.93
CA ALA A 492 -38.30 -4.24 5.79
C ALA A 492 -38.70 -4.16 7.27
N LYS A 493 -37.94 -4.87 8.10
CA LYS A 493 -38.12 -4.94 9.53
C LYS A 493 -36.91 -4.30 10.20
N PHE A 494 -37.17 -3.32 11.06
CA PHE A 494 -36.13 -2.62 11.81
C PHE A 494 -36.12 -3.07 13.28
N SER A 495 -34.94 -3.05 13.89
CA SER A 495 -34.75 -3.41 15.29
C SER A 495 -35.45 -2.46 16.27
N ASN A 496 -35.53 -1.18 15.94
CA ASN A 496 -36.09 -0.12 16.79
C ASN A 496 -37.63 -0.12 16.85
N LEU A 497 -38.32 -0.76 15.89
CA LEU A 497 -39.78 -0.71 15.79
C LEU A 497 -40.49 -1.87 16.50
N ASN A 498 -39.86 -2.55 17.47
CA ASN A 498 -40.49 -3.57 18.33
C ASN A 498 -41.32 -4.64 17.58
N GLY A 499 -40.77 -5.18 16.49
CA GLY A 499 -41.44 -6.21 15.70
C GLY A 499 -42.37 -5.67 14.61
N ILE A 500 -42.46 -4.37 14.39
CA ILE A 500 -43.21 -3.82 13.26
C ILE A 500 -42.40 -4.02 11.97
N MET A 501 -43.08 -4.48 10.93
CA MET A 501 -42.56 -4.54 9.57
C MET A 501 -43.20 -3.46 8.73
N CYS A 502 -42.37 -2.62 8.13
CA CYS A 502 -42.81 -1.55 7.25
C CYS A 502 -42.93 -2.08 5.82
N LYS A 503 -43.92 -1.55 5.10
CA LYS A 503 -44.20 -1.85 3.69
C LYS A 503 -44.09 -0.58 2.87
N TRP A 504 -43.38 -0.66 1.75
CA TRP A 504 -43.28 0.40 0.76
C TRP A 504 -43.81 -0.09 -0.58
N GLU A 505 -44.34 0.84 -1.37
CA GLU A 505 -44.63 0.64 -2.78
C GLU A 505 -43.31 0.68 -3.56
N ALA A 506 -43.06 -0.29 -4.43
CA ALA A 506 -41.81 -0.38 -5.17
C ALA A 506 -41.61 0.73 -6.21
N SER A 507 -42.69 1.11 -6.90
CA SER A 507 -42.65 2.08 -8.00
C SER A 507 -42.41 3.51 -7.52
N THR A 508 -43.03 3.88 -6.40
CA THR A 508 -42.97 5.24 -5.85
C THR A 508 -42.02 5.36 -4.65
N LEU A 509 -41.58 4.22 -4.09
CA LEU A 509 -40.77 4.12 -2.87
C LEU A 509 -41.41 4.81 -1.65
N ARG A 510 -42.74 5.01 -1.70
CA ARG A 510 -43.52 5.57 -0.60
C ARG A 510 -43.93 4.50 0.39
N GLN A 511 -43.90 4.83 1.67
CA GLN A 511 -44.34 3.92 2.73
C GLN A 511 -45.87 3.76 2.65
N LEU A 512 -46.33 2.54 2.40
CA LEU A 512 -47.75 2.18 2.31
C LEU A 512 -48.36 1.92 3.69
N GLY A 513 -47.55 1.44 4.63
CA GLY A 513 -48.01 1.15 5.98
C GLY A 513 -47.02 0.35 6.80
N ALA A 514 -47.45 -0.01 8.00
CA ALA A 514 -46.65 -0.77 8.94
C ALA A 514 -47.53 -1.83 9.61
N HIS A 515 -47.07 -3.08 9.64
CA HIS A 515 -47.80 -4.21 10.19
C HIS A 515 -47.05 -4.78 11.39
N ARG A 516 -47.78 -5.05 12.48
CA ARG A 516 -47.19 -5.64 13.68
C ARG A 516 -46.91 -7.12 13.40
N THR A 517 -45.64 -7.50 13.46
CA THR A 517 -45.20 -8.89 13.34
C THR A 517 -44.62 -9.36 14.67
N GLY A 518 -44.68 -10.66 14.96
CA GLY A 518 -44.08 -11.19 16.19
C GLY A 518 -42.54 -11.13 16.19
N HIS A 519 -41.92 -11.57 17.28
CA HIS A 519 -40.47 -11.83 17.32
C HIS A 519 -40.13 -13.15 16.62
N GLY A 520 -40.13 -13.14 15.29
CA GLY A 520 -39.75 -14.28 14.44
C GLY A 520 -38.28 -14.22 14.03
N VAL A 521 -37.63 -15.39 13.98
CA VAL A 521 -36.23 -15.57 13.55
C VAL A 521 -36.13 -15.65 12.02
N LEU A 522 -37.13 -16.24 11.36
CA LEU A 522 -37.20 -16.35 9.90
C LEU A 522 -38.54 -15.83 9.37
N GLN A 523 -38.50 -15.09 8.26
CA GLN A 523 -39.68 -14.59 7.55
C GLN A 523 -39.52 -14.82 6.05
N VAL A 524 -40.53 -15.39 5.39
CA VAL A 524 -40.51 -15.73 3.96
C VAL A 524 -41.87 -15.39 3.35
N LEU A 525 -41.87 -14.78 2.17
CA LEU A 525 -43.08 -14.54 1.39
C LEU A 525 -43.43 -15.78 0.55
N SER A 526 -44.73 -16.04 0.40
CA SER A 526 -45.22 -17.01 -0.58
C SER A 526 -44.87 -16.56 -2.00
N PRO A 527 -44.69 -17.47 -2.96
CA PRO A 527 -44.36 -17.13 -4.35
C PRO A 527 -45.32 -16.16 -5.04
N ASN A 528 -46.59 -16.13 -4.60
CA ASN A 528 -47.61 -15.22 -5.12
C ASN A 528 -47.70 -13.88 -4.35
N GLY A 529 -46.77 -13.60 -3.43
CA GLY A 529 -46.72 -12.36 -2.63
C GLY A 529 -47.82 -12.18 -1.58
N ARG A 530 -48.82 -13.08 -1.53
CA ARG A 530 -50.02 -12.90 -0.70
C ARG A 530 -49.84 -13.23 0.77
N TRP A 531 -48.92 -14.12 1.11
CA TRP A 531 -48.75 -14.65 2.46
C TRP A 531 -47.33 -14.42 2.96
N LEU A 532 -47.20 -14.01 4.21
CA LEU A 532 -45.92 -13.96 4.92
C LEU A 532 -45.91 -15.09 5.95
N LEU A 533 -45.00 -16.03 5.78
CA LEU A 533 -44.72 -17.07 6.77
C LEU A 533 -43.66 -16.55 7.74
N GLN A 534 -43.93 -16.70 9.03
CA GLN A 534 -43.02 -16.30 10.09
C GLN A 534 -42.77 -17.45 11.05
N VAL A 535 -41.50 -17.77 11.29
CA VAL A 535 -41.08 -18.78 12.26
C VAL A 535 -40.63 -18.08 13.53
N THR A 536 -41.35 -18.30 14.63
CA THR A 536 -40.99 -17.80 15.97
C THR A 536 -40.21 -18.86 16.72
N GLY A 537 -38.99 -18.52 17.16
CA GLY A 537 -38.21 -19.38 18.03
C GLY A 537 -38.76 -19.29 19.45
N VAL A 538 -39.76 -20.10 19.78
CA VAL A 538 -40.14 -20.29 21.18
C VAL A 538 -39.29 -21.43 21.71
N SER A 539 -38.24 -21.12 22.47
CA SER A 539 -37.66 -22.12 23.38
C SER A 539 -38.71 -22.37 24.46
N ARG A 540 -39.49 -23.44 24.34
CA ARG A 540 -40.13 -24.02 25.52
C ARG A 540 -39.00 -24.66 26.34
N VAL A 541 -38.86 -24.15 27.57
CA VAL A 541 -37.95 -24.63 28.62
C VAL A 541 -38.07 -26.13 28.82
#